data_AF-A0A0A9F2D1-F1
#
_entry.id   AF-A0A0A9F2D1-F1
#
_cell.length_a   1.000
_cell.length_b   1.000
_cell.length_c   1.000
_cell.angle_alpha   90.00
_cell.angle_beta   90.00
_cell.angle_gamma   90.00
#
_symmetry.space_group_name_H-M   'P 1'
#
loop_
_entity.id
_entity.type
_entity.pdbx_description
1 polymer ?
#
loop_
_entity_poly.entity_id
_entity_poly.type
_entity_poly.pdbx_seq_one_letter_code
_entity_poly.pdbx_strand_id
1 'polypeptide(L)' 'MGKVGMCFHPEQDRIITVRECARSQGFPDSYHFAGNIQCKHRQIGNAVPPPLAFALGRKLKEAIDGKH' A
#
# COMPACT_ATOMS: atom_id res chain seq x y z
N MET A 1 25.02 -0.54 -2.91
CA MET A 1 23.70 -0.49 -3.55
C MET A 1 22.76 -1.40 -2.76
N GLY A 2 21.68 -0.86 -2.16
CA GLY A 2 20.80 -1.63 -1.25
C GLY A 2 20.02 -2.74 -1.98
N LYS A 3 19.78 -3.87 -1.31
CA LYS A 3 19.21 -5.13 -1.83
C LYS A 3 17.73 -5.07 -2.29
N VAL A 4 17.11 -3.90 -2.38
CA VAL A 4 15.72 -3.74 -2.83
C VAL A 4 15.77 -2.99 -4.17
N GLY A 5 15.23 -3.61 -5.22
CA GLY A 5 15.24 -3.07 -6.58
C GLY A 5 14.64 -1.67 -6.61
N MET A 6 15.37 -0.71 -7.18
CA MET A 6 14.83 0.62 -7.43
C MET A 6 13.68 0.49 -8.44
N CYS A 7 12.46 0.85 -8.02
CA CYS A 7 11.32 0.93 -8.91
C CYS A 7 11.42 2.23 -9.72
N PHE A 8 11.81 2.13 -10.98
CA PHE A 8 11.83 3.23 -11.94
C PHE A 8 10.43 3.47 -12.51
N HIS A 9 10.12 4.72 -12.83
CA HIS A 9 8.92 5.03 -13.58
C HIS A 9 9.03 4.45 -15.01
N PRO A 10 7.95 3.90 -15.61
CA PRO A 10 8.04 3.21 -16.89
C PRO A 10 8.59 4.06 -18.05
N GLU A 11 8.27 5.35 -18.06
CA GLU A 11 8.57 6.26 -19.18
C GLU A 11 9.39 7.49 -18.78
N GLN A 12 9.56 7.75 -17.48
CA GLN A 12 10.17 9.00 -16.99
C GLN A 12 11.49 8.66 -16.29
N ASP A 13 12.52 9.48 -16.49
CA ASP A 13 13.84 9.30 -15.87
C ASP A 13 13.82 9.72 -14.38
N ARG A 14 13.06 8.96 -13.59
CA ARG A 14 12.92 9.12 -12.14
C ARG A 14 12.45 7.81 -11.50
N ILE A 15 12.59 7.73 -10.19
CA ILE A 15 11.95 6.67 -9.38
C ILE A 15 10.45 6.95 -9.21
N ILE A 16 9.71 5.91 -8.83
CA ILE A 16 8.29 6.06 -8.47
C ILE A 16 8.12 6.97 -7.25
N THR A 17 7.11 7.82 -7.30
CA THR A 17 6.73 8.72 -6.22
C THR A 17 6.07 7.97 -5.06
N VAL A 18 5.97 8.64 -3.91
CA VAL A 18 5.18 8.16 -2.75
C VAL A 18 3.75 7.80 -3.17
N ARG A 19 3.12 8.60 -4.04
CA ARG A 19 1.73 8.37 -4.45
C ARG A 19 1.59 7.19 -5.42
N GLU A 20 2.52 7.02 -6.35
CA GLU A 20 2.55 5.85 -7.24
C GLU A 20 2.73 4.55 -6.44
N CYS A 21 3.59 4.56 -5.42
CA CYS A 21 3.75 3.44 -4.49
C CYS A 21 2.48 3.19 -3.65
N ALA A 22 1.80 4.25 -3.19
CA ALA A 22 0.54 4.10 -2.46
C ALA A 22 -0.57 3.48 -3.33
N ARG A 23 -0.65 3.88 -4.60
CA ARG A 23 -1.61 3.32 -5.56
C ARG A 23 -1.34 1.84 -5.86
N SER A 24 -0.08 1.43 -5.98
CA SER A 24 0.25 0.01 -6.18
C SER A 24 -0.18 -0.86 -5.00
N GLN A 25 -0.18 -0.31 -3.79
CA GLN A 25 -0.72 -0.95 -2.58
C GLN A 25 -2.25 -0.85 -2.46
N GLY A 26 -2.92 -0.12 -3.36
CA GLY A 26 -4.39 0.05 -3.35
C GLY A 26 -4.90 1.03 -2.30
N PHE A 27 -4.07 1.96 -1.83
CA PHE A 27 -4.55 3.06 -0.99
C PHE A 27 -5.39 4.05 -1.81
N PRO A 28 -6.48 4.59 -1.25
CA PRO A 28 -7.20 5.69 -1.88
C PRO A 28 -6.31 6.94 -1.94
N ASP A 29 -6.47 7.76 -2.97
CA ASP A 29 -5.68 8.98 -3.14
C ASP A 29 -5.90 10.00 -2.01
N SER A 30 -7.06 9.94 -1.34
CA SER A 30 -7.39 10.71 -0.13
C SER A 30 -6.68 10.25 1.14
N TYR A 31 -5.94 9.13 1.13
CA TYR A 31 -5.19 8.66 2.29
C TYR A 31 -3.94 9.52 2.51
N HIS A 32 -3.79 10.00 3.75
CA HIS A 32 -2.71 10.89 4.17
C HIS A 32 -1.61 10.11 4.90
N PHE A 33 -0.38 10.23 4.42
CA PHE A 33 0.82 9.68 5.07
C PHE A 33 1.59 10.79 5.79
N ALA A 34 2.20 10.49 6.93
CA ALA A 34 2.89 11.46 7.77
C ALA A 34 4.42 11.37 7.65
N GLY A 35 5.13 12.44 8.06
CA GLY A 35 6.59 12.49 8.09
C GLY A 35 7.26 12.83 6.76
N ASN A 36 8.58 12.59 6.66
CA ASN A 36 9.35 12.87 5.45
C ASN A 36 9.14 11.79 4.36
N ILE A 37 9.71 12.01 3.17
CA ILE A 37 9.55 11.10 2.01
C ILE A 37 9.95 9.66 2.34
N GLN A 38 11.07 9.45 3.04
CA GLN A 38 11.55 8.12 3.42
C GLN A 38 10.60 7.43 4.40
N CYS A 39 10.08 8.18 5.38
CA CYS A 39 9.07 7.70 6.32
C CYS A 39 7.79 7.28 5.61
N LYS A 40 7.33 8.06 4.61
CA LYS A 40 6.12 7.75 3.83
C LYS A 40 6.31 6.48 2.99
N HIS A 41 7.44 6.33 2.29
CA HIS A 41 7.74 5.09 1.57
C HIS A 41 7.79 3.88 2.50
N ARG A 42 8.36 4.02 3.70
CA ARG A 42 8.38 2.94 4.71
C ARG A 42 6.97 2.59 5.21
N GLN A 43 6.12 3.58 5.49
CA GLN A 43 4.73 3.36 5.88
C GLN A 43 3.97 2.57 4.81
N ILE A 44 4.13 2.95 3.54
CA ILE A 44 3.46 2.27 2.42
C ILE A 44 4.01 0.86 2.22
N GLY A 45 5.34 0.69 2.21
CA GLY A 45 5.98 -0.61 1.95
C GLY A 45 5.74 -1.65 3.04
N ASN A 46 5.58 -1.21 4.29
CA ASN A 46 5.31 -2.11 5.42
C ASN A 46 3.81 -2.33 5.68
N ALA A 47 2.92 -1.60 4.99
CA ALA A 47 1.49 -1.73 5.20
C ALA A 47 0.91 -3.00 4.55
N VAL A 48 -0.23 -3.46 5.07
CA VAL A 48 -1.08 -4.43 4.37
C VAL A 48 -1.91 -3.70 3.32
N PRO A 49 -1.97 -4.16 2.05
CA PRO A 49 -2.81 -3.56 1.02
C PRO A 49 -4.28 -3.48 1.47
N PRO A 50 -4.95 -2.30 1.43
CA PRO A 50 -6.36 -2.20 1.80
C PRO A 50 -7.30 -3.17 1.07
N PRO A 51 -7.14 -3.46 -0.24
CA PRO A 51 -7.97 -4.46 -0.92
C PRO A 51 -7.85 -5.87 -0.34
N LEU A 52 -6.64 -6.26 0.08
CA LEU A 52 -6.39 -7.55 0.73
C LEU A 52 -7.05 -7.61 2.10
N ALA A 53 -6.85 -6.56 2.91
CA ALA A 53 -7.49 -6.45 4.22
C ALA A 53 -9.03 -6.49 4.12
N PHE A 54 -9.60 -5.82 3.11
CA PHE A 54 -11.04 -5.83 2.85
C PHE A 54 -11.54 -7.23 2.49
N ALA A 55 -10.85 -7.96 1.61
CA ALA A 55 -11.22 -9.32 1.24
C ALA A 55 -11.22 -10.27 2.45
N LEU A 56 -10.19 -10.20 3.30
CA LEU A 56 -10.12 -10.97 4.54
C LEU A 56 -11.21 -10.58 5.54
N GLY A 57 -11.45 -9.27 5.71
CA GLY A 57 -12.48 -8.76 6.60
C GLY A 57 -13.89 -9.24 6.24
N ARG A 58 -14.21 -9.36 4.94
CA ARG A 58 -15.49 -9.94 4.49
C ARG A 58 -15.63 -11.40 4.91
N LYS A 59 -14.58 -12.22 4.74
CA LYS A 59 -14.61 -13.63 5.16
C LYS A 59 -14.72 -13.80 6.66
N LEU A 60 -14.05 -12.94 7.42
CA LEU A 60 -14.21 -12.92 8.88
C LEU A 60 -15.64 -12.56 9.28
N LYS A 61 -16.24 -11.55 8.64
CA LYS A 61 -17.63 -11.16 8.89
C LYS A 61 -18.60 -12.32 8.60
N GLU A 62 -18.48 -12.96 7.44
CA GLU A 62 -19.29 -14.14 7.09
C GLU A 62 -19.19 -15.25 8.15
N ALA A 63 -17.99 -15.52 8.68
CA ALA A 63 -17.76 -16.54 9.69
C ALA A 63 -18.32 -16.18 11.08
N ILE A 64 -18.44 -14.89 11.39
CA ILE A 64 -19.05 -14.41 12.63
C ILE A 64 -20.58 -14.44 12.50
N ASP A 65 -21.12 -13.96 11.37
CA ASP A 65 -22.55 -13.86 11.12
C ASP A 65 -23.19 -15.25 10.93
N GLY A 66 -22.46 -16.22 10.34
CA GLY A 66 -22.92 -17.59 10.14
C GLY A 66 -22.90 -18.49 11.39
N LYS A 67 -22.63 -17.95 12.58
CA LYS A 67 -22.70 -18.67 13.86
C LYS A 67 -24.08 -18.58 14.56
N HIS A 68 -25.13 -18.31 13.82
CA HIS A 68 -26.52 -18.41 14.27
C HIS A 68 -27.30 -19.46 13.48
#